data_AF-A0A937K0F7-F1
#
_entry.id   AF-A0A937K0F7-F1
#
_cell.length_a   1.000
_cell.length_b   1.000
_cell.length_c   1.000
_cell.angle_alpha   90.00
_cell.angle_beta   90.00
_cell.angle_gamma   90.00
#
_symmetry.space_group_name_H-M   'P 1'
#
loop_
_entity.id
_entity.type
_entity.pdbx_description
1 polymer ?
#
loop_
_entity_poly.entity_id
_entity_poly.type
_entity_poly.pdbx_seq_one_letter_code
_entity_poly.pdbx_strand_id
1 'polypeptide(L)'
;MKQIFKALSIIFLVLVLAGCDALTGKEVARIPVNEVSTDDNNLLIKETSLDLEKGDELSIWSDIDVEYEGDVVMSFRMEVLKDGAKFGGMEIDPFEGDMTINESKVQLGGKTEWGFTRRNANLTIEEAGNYTFQAILVTSENPTLKIDKAEIVLKK
;
A
#
# COMPACT_ATOMS: atom_id res chain seq x y z
N MET A 1 49.36 -13.82 -6.41
CA MET A 1 48.04 -14.48 -6.27
C MET A 1 47.25 -14.15 -4.99
N LYS A 2 47.70 -13.25 -4.09
CA LYS A 2 46.96 -12.92 -2.84
C LYS A 2 46.11 -11.63 -2.88
N GLN A 3 46.24 -10.81 -3.91
CA GLN A 3 45.51 -9.52 -4.03
C GLN A 3 44.19 -9.63 -4.81
N ILE A 4 43.98 -10.71 -5.57
CA ILE A 4 42.77 -10.90 -6.40
C ILE A 4 41.57 -11.38 -5.56
N PHE A 5 41.82 -12.04 -4.43
CA PHE A 5 40.75 -12.58 -3.56
C PHE A 5 39.97 -11.52 -2.76
N LYS A 6 40.48 -10.29 -2.61
CA LYS A 6 39.77 -9.22 -1.88
C LYS A 6 38.74 -8.47 -2.72
N ALA A 7 38.93 -8.39 -4.03
CA ALA A 7 37.97 -7.75 -4.93
C ALA A 7 36.69 -8.60 -5.12
N LEU A 8 36.82 -9.92 -5.03
CA LEU A 8 35.70 -10.85 -5.24
C LEU A 8 34.66 -10.81 -4.09
N SER A 9 35.09 -10.48 -2.86
CA SER A 9 34.21 -10.41 -1.69
C SER A 9 33.36 -9.13 -1.62
N ILE A 10 33.73 -8.07 -2.34
CA ILE A 10 33.00 -6.79 -2.36
C ILE A 10 31.89 -6.81 -3.41
N ILE A 11 32.07 -7.56 -4.50
CA ILE A 11 31.08 -7.68 -5.58
C ILE A 11 29.84 -8.50 -5.13
N PHE A 12 30.02 -9.43 -4.18
CA PHE A 12 28.91 -10.26 -3.69
C PHE A 12 27.92 -9.50 -2.78
N LEU A 13 28.34 -8.39 -2.15
CA LEU A 13 27.49 -7.64 -1.21
C LEU A 13 26.51 -6.67 -1.92
N VAL A 14 26.83 -6.21 -3.13
CA VAL A 14 25.98 -5.27 -3.88
C VAL A 14 24.77 -5.97 -4.52
N LEU A 15 24.88 -7.26 -4.83
CA LEU A 15 23.80 -8.02 -5.48
C LEU A 15 22.64 -8.37 -4.54
N VAL A 16 22.84 -8.33 -3.22
CA VAL A 16 21.79 -8.70 -2.25
C VAL A 16 20.76 -7.58 -2.05
N LEU A 17 21.11 -6.32 -2.34
CA LEU A 17 20.24 -5.17 -2.11
C LEU A 17 19.24 -4.90 -3.25
N ALA A 18 19.48 -5.43 -4.45
CA ALA A 18 18.59 -5.26 -5.61
C ALA A 18 17.43 -6.28 -5.66
N GLY A 19 17.36 -7.22 -4.71
CA GLY A 19 16.42 -8.35 -4.75
C GLY A 19 15.03 -8.08 -4.17
N CYS A 20 14.79 -6.95 -3.49
CA CYS A 20 13.50 -6.69 -2.85
C CYS A 20 12.38 -6.35 -3.86
N ASP A 21 12.71 -5.64 -4.94
CA ASP A 21 11.75 -5.29 -5.99
C ASP A 21 11.32 -6.52 -6.80
N ALA A 22 12.23 -7.49 -6.98
CA ALA A 22 11.91 -8.72 -7.70
C ALA A 22 10.85 -9.60 -7.00
N LEU A 23 10.70 -9.44 -5.68
CA LEU A 23 9.72 -10.20 -4.89
C LEU A 23 8.41 -9.42 -4.67
N THR A 24 8.48 -8.10 -4.55
CA THR A 24 7.32 -7.26 -4.16
C THR A 24 6.75 -6.41 -5.29
N GLY A 25 7.40 -6.39 -6.45
CA GLY A 25 7.09 -5.48 -7.56
C GLY A 25 7.72 -4.10 -7.34
N LYS A 26 7.83 -3.33 -8.42
CA LYS A 26 8.28 -1.95 -8.42
C LYS A 26 7.09 -1.02 -8.14
N GLU A 27 7.24 -0.08 -7.22
CA GLU A 27 6.25 0.98 -7.00
C GLU A 27 6.07 1.83 -8.27
N VAL A 28 4.82 1.94 -8.72
CA VAL A 28 4.43 2.73 -9.90
C VAL A 28 3.51 3.90 -9.55
N ALA A 29 2.80 3.84 -8.43
CA ALA A 29 2.04 4.96 -7.89
C ALA A 29 1.79 4.82 -6.38
N ARG A 30 1.39 5.93 -5.77
CA ARG A 30 1.01 6.03 -4.36
C ARG A 30 -0.12 7.03 -4.18
N ILE A 31 -1.10 6.68 -3.34
CA ILE A 31 -2.25 7.52 -3.01
C ILE A 31 -2.20 7.83 -1.50
N PRO A 32 -1.88 9.07 -1.09
CA PRO A 32 -1.76 9.43 0.31
C PRO A 32 -3.12 9.75 0.95
N VAL A 33 -3.84 8.71 1.35
CA VAL A 33 -5.18 8.76 1.99
C VAL A 33 -5.08 8.85 3.52
N ASN A 34 -4.22 9.75 4.00
CA ASN A 34 -3.87 9.88 5.42
C ASN A 34 -4.98 10.52 6.30
N GLU A 35 -6.08 10.98 5.70
CA GLU A 35 -7.16 11.70 6.37
C GLU A 35 -8.47 10.91 6.27
N VAL A 36 -9.19 10.77 7.39
CA VAL A 36 -10.45 10.04 7.48
C VAL A 36 -11.59 10.84 6.88
N SER A 37 -12.36 10.22 5.98
CA SER A 37 -13.63 10.76 5.50
C SER A 37 -14.70 10.57 6.57
N THR A 38 -15.35 11.65 6.98
CA THR A 38 -16.19 11.69 8.20
C THR A 38 -17.67 11.47 7.94
N ASP A 39 -18.15 11.74 6.72
CA ASP A 39 -19.51 11.45 6.26
C ASP A 39 -19.60 11.47 4.72
N ASP A 40 -20.74 11.03 4.17
CA ASP A 40 -20.99 10.96 2.72
C ASP A 40 -20.98 12.32 2.02
N ASN A 41 -21.11 13.44 2.75
CA ASN A 41 -21.06 14.79 2.20
C ASN A 41 -19.65 15.42 2.27
N ASN A 42 -18.73 14.79 3.00
CA ASN A 42 -17.38 15.27 3.28
C ASN A 42 -16.32 14.20 2.95
N LEU A 43 -16.38 13.65 1.73
CA LEU A 43 -15.41 12.67 1.25
C LEU A 43 -14.08 13.35 0.88
N LEU A 44 -13.00 12.88 1.49
CA LEU A 44 -11.63 13.32 1.20
C LEU A 44 -11.00 12.41 0.15
N ILE A 45 -11.46 12.56 -1.10
CA ILE A 45 -11.00 11.73 -2.22
C ILE A 45 -9.57 12.11 -2.61
N LYS A 46 -8.70 11.11 -2.69
CA LYS A 46 -7.36 11.21 -3.28
C LYS A 46 -7.28 10.27 -4.46
N GLU A 47 -6.49 10.61 -5.48
CA GLU A 47 -6.42 9.81 -6.68
C GLU A 47 -5.04 9.80 -7.33
N THR A 48 -4.83 8.80 -8.18
CA THR A 48 -3.71 8.72 -9.13
C THR A 48 -4.17 8.06 -10.41
N SER A 49 -3.52 8.37 -11.53
CA SER A 49 -3.79 7.74 -12.82
C SER A 49 -2.55 7.03 -13.36
N LEU A 50 -2.77 5.90 -14.03
CA LEU A 50 -1.74 5.09 -14.67
C LEU A 50 -2.20 4.68 -16.06
N ASP A 51 -1.32 4.81 -17.05
CA ASP A 51 -1.50 4.14 -18.35
C ASP A 51 -1.06 2.68 -18.18
N LEU A 52 -2.00 1.75 -18.32
CA LEU A 52 -1.78 0.32 -18.14
C LEU A 52 -2.04 -0.42 -19.43
N GLU A 53 -1.21 -1.44 -19.68
CA GLU A 53 -1.32 -2.31 -20.84
C GLU A 53 -2.08 -3.59 -20.50
N LYS A 54 -2.68 -4.21 -21.51
CA LYS A 54 -3.31 -5.53 -21.32
C LYS A 54 -2.28 -6.55 -20.85
N GLY A 55 -2.62 -7.29 -19.80
CA GLY A 55 -1.79 -8.30 -19.17
C GLY A 55 -0.88 -7.75 -18.07
N ASP A 56 -0.91 -6.43 -17.81
CA ASP A 56 -0.23 -5.87 -16.65
C ASP A 56 -0.80 -6.47 -15.35
N GLU A 57 0.09 -6.85 -14.44
CA GLU A 57 -0.26 -7.29 -13.09
C GLU A 57 0.05 -6.16 -12.12
N LEU A 58 -0.96 -5.69 -11.40
CA LEU A 58 -0.83 -4.66 -10.39
C LEU A 58 -1.14 -5.24 -9.02
N SER A 59 -0.21 -5.12 -8.10
CA SER A 59 -0.44 -5.43 -6.69
C SER A 59 -0.78 -4.14 -5.92
N ILE A 60 -1.77 -4.25 -5.04
CA ILE A 60 -2.29 -3.16 -4.23
C ILE A 60 -1.85 -3.41 -2.79
N TRP A 61 -1.15 -2.45 -2.22
CA TRP A 61 -0.58 -2.52 -0.88
C TRP A 61 -1.09 -1.38 -0.02
N SER A 62 -1.25 -1.65 1.28
CA SER A 62 -1.45 -0.66 2.32
C SER A 62 -0.12 -0.38 3.00
N ASP A 63 0.29 0.88 3.08
CA ASP A 63 1.44 1.34 3.86
C ASP A 63 0.92 2.17 5.04
N ILE A 64 0.99 1.59 6.23
CA ILE A 64 0.28 2.05 7.43
C ILE A 64 1.30 2.39 8.52
N ASP A 65 1.00 3.45 9.27
CA ASP A 65 1.61 3.79 10.54
C ASP A 65 0.54 4.44 11.44
N VAL A 66 0.09 3.68 12.44
CA VAL A 66 -1.04 4.05 13.29
C VAL A 66 -0.77 3.77 14.75
N GLU A 67 -1.47 4.52 15.59
CA GLU A 67 -1.48 4.36 17.03
C GLU A 67 -2.94 4.37 17.52
N TYR A 68 -3.31 3.44 18.42
CA TYR A 68 -4.65 3.39 19.00
C TYR A 68 -4.71 2.56 20.28
N GLU A 69 -5.75 2.77 21.08
CA GLU A 69 -6.17 1.90 22.18
C GLU A 69 -7.49 1.18 21.81
N GLY A 70 -7.64 -0.06 22.28
CA GLY A 70 -8.83 -0.88 22.01
C GLY A 70 -8.92 -1.36 20.57
N ASP A 71 -10.15 -1.55 20.09
CA ASP A 71 -10.42 -2.03 18.73
C ASP A 71 -10.56 -0.85 17.75
N VAL A 72 -10.02 -1.01 16.55
CA VAL A 72 -10.15 -0.08 15.43
C VAL A 72 -10.53 -0.87 14.18
N VAL A 73 -11.60 -0.44 13.53
CA VAL A 73 -11.90 -0.83 12.16
C VAL A 73 -11.40 0.26 11.24
N MET A 74 -10.68 -0.11 10.19
CA MET A 74 -10.13 0.80 9.19
C MET A 74 -10.35 0.19 7.81
N SER A 75 -10.67 1.02 6.83
CA SER A 75 -10.82 0.55 5.46
C SER A 75 -10.50 1.62 4.44
N PHE A 76 -9.79 1.24 3.39
CA PHE A 76 -9.75 2.02 2.16
C PHE A 76 -10.90 1.61 1.25
N ARG A 77 -11.69 2.58 0.80
CA ARG A 77 -12.65 2.36 -0.28
C ARG A 77 -12.10 2.99 -1.54
N MET A 78 -11.92 2.17 -2.56
CA MET A 78 -11.33 2.57 -3.82
C MET A 78 -12.30 2.38 -4.98
N GLU A 79 -12.54 3.44 -5.74
CA GLU A 79 -13.19 3.40 -7.05
C GLU A 79 -12.12 3.39 -8.14
N VAL A 80 -12.34 2.61 -9.19
CA VAL A 80 -11.47 2.54 -10.35
C VAL A 80 -12.25 3.01 -11.57
N LEU A 81 -11.68 3.99 -12.27
CA LEU A 81 -12.15 4.50 -13.54
C LEU A 81 -11.23 4.00 -14.65
N LYS A 82 -11.79 3.64 -15.80
CA LYS A 82 -11.04 3.40 -17.04
C LYS A 82 -11.48 4.43 -18.07
N ASP A 83 -10.54 5.21 -18.59
CA ASP A 83 -10.77 6.26 -19.57
C ASP A 83 -11.89 7.25 -19.13
N GLY A 84 -11.93 7.53 -17.81
CA GLY A 84 -12.91 8.39 -17.16
C GLY A 84 -14.28 7.75 -16.90
N ALA A 85 -14.52 6.50 -17.31
CA ALA A 85 -15.74 5.76 -17.03
C ALA A 85 -15.57 4.81 -15.85
N LYS A 86 -16.61 4.64 -15.02
CA LYS A 86 -16.59 3.70 -13.90
C LYS A 86 -16.29 2.28 -14.39
N PHE A 87 -15.19 1.72 -13.90
CA PHE A 87 -14.74 0.38 -14.22
C PHE A 87 -15.08 -0.60 -13.10
N GLY A 88 -14.89 -0.19 -11.85
CA GLY A 88 -15.19 -1.02 -10.68
C GLY A 88 -14.82 -0.33 -9.38
N GLY A 89 -14.78 -1.09 -8.30
CA GLY A 89 -14.32 -0.61 -7.00
C GLY A 89 -14.11 -1.76 -6.03
N MET A 90 -13.41 -1.46 -4.94
CA MET A 90 -13.10 -2.43 -3.89
C MET A 90 -12.96 -1.76 -2.53
N GLU A 91 -13.22 -2.55 -1.49
CA GLU A 91 -12.98 -2.18 -0.10
C GLU A 91 -11.79 -3.01 0.41
N ILE A 92 -10.83 -2.35 1.04
CA ILE A 92 -9.56 -2.95 1.47
C ILE A 92 -9.46 -2.76 2.98
N ASP A 93 -9.46 -3.86 3.73
CA ASP A 93 -9.00 -3.85 5.11
C ASP A 93 -7.47 -3.85 5.11
N PRO A 94 -6.80 -2.78 5.59
CA PRO A 94 -5.35 -2.72 5.59
C PRO A 94 -4.73 -3.76 6.54
N PHE A 95 -5.49 -4.29 7.51
CA PHE A 95 -5.04 -5.29 8.46
C PHE A 95 -5.07 -6.73 7.91
N GLU A 96 -5.72 -6.95 6.76
CA GLU A 96 -5.80 -8.25 6.09
C GLU A 96 -5.00 -8.27 4.77
N GLY A 97 -4.37 -9.40 4.45
CA GLY A 97 -3.55 -9.53 3.25
C GLY A 97 -2.70 -10.79 3.23
N ASP A 98 -2.07 -11.06 2.10
CA ASP A 98 -1.32 -12.30 1.85
C ASP A 98 0.19 -12.17 2.11
N MET A 99 0.70 -10.93 2.17
CA MET A 99 2.13 -10.64 2.40
C MET A 99 2.29 -9.36 3.20
N THR A 100 3.15 -9.38 4.23
CA THR A 100 3.50 -8.18 5.03
C THR A 100 5.01 -8.00 5.04
N ILE A 101 5.47 -6.76 4.85
CA ILE A 101 6.87 -6.34 4.93
C ILE A 101 7.00 -5.13 5.86
N ASN A 102 8.21 -4.89 6.38
CA ASN A 102 8.53 -3.74 7.23
C ASN A 102 7.60 -3.58 8.45
N GLU A 103 7.09 -4.70 8.99
CA GLU A 103 6.18 -4.66 10.12
C GLU A 103 6.92 -4.36 11.43
N SER A 104 6.40 -3.38 12.17
CA SER A 104 6.78 -3.05 13.53
C SER A 104 5.50 -2.89 14.35
N LYS A 105 5.31 -3.75 15.36
CA LYS A 105 4.13 -3.70 16.24
C LYS A 105 4.57 -3.69 17.69
N VAL A 106 4.19 -2.66 18.43
CA VAL A 106 4.40 -2.53 19.87
C VAL A 106 3.03 -2.49 20.54
N GLN A 107 2.85 -3.31 21.58
CA GLN A 107 1.64 -3.32 22.39
C GLN A 107 2.02 -3.25 23.88
N LEU A 108 1.66 -2.15 24.54
CA LEU A 108 1.98 -1.90 25.94
C LEU A 108 0.80 -1.19 26.62
N GLY A 109 0.28 -1.76 27.71
CA GLY A 109 -0.76 -1.12 28.50
C GLY A 109 -2.09 -0.88 27.78
N GLY A 110 -2.43 -1.68 26.75
CA GLY A 110 -3.64 -1.51 25.95
C GLY A 110 -3.49 -0.56 24.75
N LYS A 111 -2.36 0.14 24.66
CA LYS A 111 -1.95 0.95 23.51
C LYS A 111 -1.22 0.08 22.49
N THR A 112 -1.58 0.27 21.22
CA THR A 112 -0.95 -0.33 20.05
C THR A 112 -0.31 0.77 19.21
N GLU A 113 0.97 0.60 18.87
CA GLU A 113 1.67 1.34 17.82
C GLU A 113 2.02 0.32 16.73
N TRP A 114 1.55 0.54 15.50
CA TRP A 114 1.67 -0.45 14.43
C TRP A 114 1.96 0.22 13.09
N GLY A 115 3.15 -0.07 12.58
CA GLY A 115 3.57 0.28 11.23
C GLY A 115 3.81 -0.97 10.39
N PHE A 116 3.37 -0.98 9.14
CA PHE A 116 3.60 -2.09 8.21
C PHE A 116 3.34 -1.69 6.76
N THR A 117 3.86 -2.48 5.82
CA THR A 117 3.40 -2.46 4.43
C THR A 117 2.85 -3.84 4.07
N ARG A 118 1.57 -3.93 3.69
CA ARG A 118 0.86 -5.19 3.46
C ARG A 118 0.26 -5.24 2.07
N ARG A 119 0.43 -6.34 1.34
CA ARG A 119 -0.25 -6.59 0.07
C ARG A 119 -1.65 -7.09 0.36
N ASN A 120 -2.64 -6.37 -0.15
CA ASN A 120 -4.05 -6.66 0.11
C ASN A 120 -4.72 -7.33 -1.09
N ALA A 121 -4.35 -6.96 -2.31
CA ALA A 121 -4.98 -7.47 -3.52
C ALA A 121 -4.03 -7.46 -4.72
N ASN A 122 -4.40 -8.21 -5.76
CA ASN A 122 -3.78 -8.16 -7.07
C ASN A 122 -4.88 -7.93 -8.13
N LEU A 123 -4.55 -7.20 -9.17
CA LEU A 123 -5.40 -6.84 -10.29
C LEU A 123 -4.67 -7.16 -11.59
N THR A 124 -5.28 -7.97 -12.45
CA THR A 124 -4.81 -8.18 -13.81
C THR A 124 -5.58 -7.27 -14.75
N ILE A 125 -4.85 -6.54 -15.61
CA ILE A 125 -5.43 -5.60 -16.55
C ILE A 125 -5.87 -6.33 -17.81
N GLU A 126 -7.18 -6.42 -18.02
CA GLU A 126 -7.75 -7.16 -19.16
C GLU A 126 -7.70 -6.39 -20.47
N GLU A 127 -7.63 -5.06 -20.39
CA GLU A 127 -7.63 -4.15 -21.52
C GLU A 127 -6.74 -2.94 -21.25
N ALA A 128 -5.95 -2.53 -22.25
CA ALA A 128 -5.16 -1.31 -22.15
C ALA A 128 -6.06 -0.07 -21.99
N GLY A 129 -5.55 0.95 -21.30
CA GLY A 129 -6.24 2.23 -21.10
C GLY A 129 -5.62 3.06 -19.98
N ASN A 130 -6.19 4.25 -19.76
CA ASN A 130 -5.85 5.07 -18.61
C ASN A 130 -6.73 4.69 -17.42
N TYR A 131 -6.13 4.20 -16.34
CA TYR A 131 -6.82 3.80 -15.13
C TYR A 131 -6.62 4.85 -14.04
N THR A 132 -7.70 5.41 -13.53
CA THR A 132 -7.68 6.30 -12.35
C THR A 132 -8.16 5.52 -11.13
N PHE A 133 -7.35 5.52 -10.08
CA PHE A 133 -7.66 4.92 -8.80
C PHE A 133 -7.99 6.06 -7.83
N GLN A 134 -9.23 6.10 -7.37
CA GLN A 134 -9.73 7.10 -6.42
C GLN A 134 -10.00 6.41 -5.10
N ALA A 135 -9.45 6.93 -4.01
CA ALA A 135 -9.59 6.30 -2.70
C ALA A 135 -9.97 7.30 -1.61
N ILE A 136 -10.68 6.76 -0.62
CA ILE A 136 -10.96 7.39 0.67
C ILE A 136 -10.56 6.44 1.79
N LEU A 137 -10.25 7.00 2.96
CA LEU A 137 -10.08 6.27 4.20
C LEU A 137 -11.32 6.41 5.07
N VAL A 138 -11.81 5.30 5.61
CA VAL A 138 -12.93 5.23 6.54
C VAL A 138 -12.49 4.46 7.78
N THR A 139 -12.93 4.89 8.96
CA THR A 139 -12.61 4.22 10.23
C THR A 139 -13.84 4.10 11.11
N SER A 140 -13.82 3.17 12.08
CA SER A 140 -14.73 3.25 13.23
C SER A 140 -14.43 4.50 14.06
N GLU A 141 -15.40 4.96 14.83
CA GLU A 141 -15.18 5.99 15.85
C GLU A 141 -14.21 5.46 16.92
N ASN A 142 -13.01 6.03 16.98
CA ASN A 142 -12.06 5.77 18.05
C ASN A 142 -11.29 7.07 18.36
N PRO A 143 -11.51 7.69 19.54
CA PRO A 143 -10.90 8.98 19.88
C PRO A 143 -9.39 8.90 20.13
N THR A 144 -8.84 7.70 20.28
CA THR A 144 -7.41 7.46 20.49
C THR A 144 -6.67 7.16 19.20
N LEU A 145 -7.40 6.89 18.10
CA LEU A 145 -6.79 6.59 16.82
C LEU A 145 -6.04 7.80 16.29
N LYS A 146 -4.73 7.61 16.11
CA LYS A 146 -3.83 8.54 15.43
C LYS A 146 -3.29 7.85 14.19
N ILE A 147 -3.47 8.50 13.05
CA ILE A 147 -2.98 8.04 11.75
C ILE A 147 -1.80 8.94 11.38
N ASP A 148 -0.58 8.42 11.52
CA ASP A 148 0.62 9.10 11.02
C ASP A 148 0.82 8.80 9.53
N LYS A 149 0.39 7.62 9.07
CA LYS A 149 0.40 7.21 7.67
C LYS A 149 -0.71 6.19 7.37
N ALA A 150 -1.42 6.42 6.28
CA ALA A 150 -2.37 5.51 5.66
C ALA A 150 -2.38 5.75 4.16
N GLU A 151 -1.62 4.94 3.42
CA GLU A 151 -1.41 5.15 1.98
C GLU A 151 -1.65 3.85 1.20
N ILE A 152 -2.18 4.00 -0.01
CA ILE A 152 -2.27 2.91 -0.97
C ILE A 152 -1.07 2.98 -1.89
N VAL A 153 -0.37 1.87 -2.05
CA VAL A 153 0.80 1.74 -2.93
C VAL A 153 0.48 0.75 -4.04
N LEU A 154 0.64 1.18 -5.28
CA LEU A 154 0.44 0.36 -6.47
C LEU A 154 1.81 -0.10 -6.97
N LYS A 155 1.99 -1.41 -7.13
CA LYS A 155 3.26 -2.00 -7.60
C LYS A 155 3.05 -2.95 -8.77
N LYS A 156 3.99 -2.95 -9.71
CA LYS A 156 4.00 -3.78 -10.93
C LYS A 156 5.28 -4.61 -11.01
#